data_AF-A0A7Y1YRY0-F1
#
_entry.id   AF-A0A7Y1YRY0-F1
#
_cell.length_a   1.000
_cell.length_b   1.000
_cell.length_c   1.000
_cell.angle_alpha   90.00
_cell.angle_beta   90.00
_cell.angle_gamma   90.00
#
_symmetry.space_group_name_H-M   'P 1'
#
loop_
_entity.id
_entity.type
_entity.pdbx_description
1 polymer ?
#
loop_
_entity_poly.entity_id
_entity_poly.type
_entity_poly.pdbx_seq_one_letter_code
_entity_poly.pdbx_strand_id
1 'polypeptide(L)'
;MKRRNLIRCLPYLSLTGTAIGPNAAFRSLLGADTSELSSEKKAKPKRIAAIITEFRQNSHAEVIIGKYLEGYNRDNMEPFPQSKIVSMFTEQVPENDLSRTFSKKYNVPIFRTVADALTLGQDDMAVDGVLLIGEHGQYPMNDKDQKLYPRFEMFLKITDVFREFKKSVPVFNDKHLSWSWRQAKRM
;
A
#
# COMPACT_ATOMS: atom_id res chain seq x y z
N MET A 1 12.49 10.32 -32.38
CA MET A 1 11.19 9.69 -32.72
C MET A 1 10.38 9.48 -31.45
N LYS A 2 9.30 10.26 -31.26
CA LYS A 2 8.42 10.21 -30.07
C LYS A 2 7.51 8.97 -30.14
N ARG A 3 7.34 8.24 -29.03
CA ARG A 3 6.15 7.40 -28.80
C ARG A 3 5.63 7.65 -27.38
N ARG A 4 4.66 8.57 -27.30
CA ARG A 4 3.77 8.74 -26.15
C ARG A 4 2.49 7.96 -26.44
N ASN A 5 1.94 7.37 -25.38
CA ASN A 5 0.54 6.97 -25.18
C ASN A 5 0.00 5.79 -26.00
N LEU A 6 -0.35 4.70 -25.30
CA LEU A 6 -1.67 4.08 -25.39
C LEU A 6 -1.83 3.03 -24.26
N ILE A 7 -2.39 3.41 -23.12
CA ILE A 7 -3.08 2.46 -22.26
C ILE A 7 -4.44 3.08 -21.98
N ARG A 8 -5.44 2.65 -22.74
CA ARG A 8 -6.85 2.98 -22.52
C ARG A 8 -7.53 1.68 -22.13
N CYS A 9 -8.15 1.69 -20.95
CA CYS A 9 -8.93 0.60 -20.40
C CYS A 9 -10.07 0.21 -21.35
N LEU A 10 -10.23 -1.09 -21.60
CA LEU A 10 -11.45 -1.67 -22.17
C LEU A 10 -12.24 -2.31 -21.02
N PRO A 11 -13.49 -1.89 -20.74
CA PRO A 11 -14.41 -2.76 -20.03
C PRO A 11 -15.01 -3.76 -21.04
N TYR A 12 -15.01 -5.03 -20.67
CA TYR A 12 -15.78 -6.06 -21.35
C TYR A 12 -17.27 -5.76 -21.17
N LEU A 13 -18.00 -5.52 -22.27
CA LEU A 13 -19.45 -5.62 -22.31
C LEU A 13 -19.82 -6.84 -23.16
N SER A 14 -20.45 -7.82 -22.52
CA SER A 14 -21.13 -8.92 -23.20
C SER A 14 -22.43 -8.39 -23.80
N LEU A 15 -22.54 -8.40 -25.13
CA LEU A 15 -23.80 -8.21 -25.83
C LEU A 15 -24.47 -9.58 -26.00
N THR A 16 -25.55 -9.81 -25.26
CA THR A 16 -26.64 -10.70 -25.70
C THR A 16 -27.86 -9.82 -25.92
N GLY A 17 -28.20 -9.58 -27.18
CA GLY A 17 -29.34 -8.76 -27.57
C GLY A 17 -30.65 -9.54 -27.55
N THR A 18 -31.76 -8.83 -27.27
CA THR A 18 -33.08 -9.19 -27.78
C THR A 18 -33.98 -7.95 -27.91
N ALA A 19 -34.42 -7.71 -29.15
CA ALA A 19 -35.59 -7.01 -29.67
C ALA A 19 -36.10 -5.69 -29.03
N ILE A 20 -35.98 -4.60 -29.81
CA ILE A 20 -36.68 -3.32 -29.62
C ILE A 20 -37.96 -3.34 -30.47
N GLY A 21 -39.11 -3.10 -29.84
CA GLY A 21 -40.39 -2.81 -30.51
C GLY A 21 -40.45 -1.37 -31.05
N PRO A 22 -41.30 -1.07 -32.05
CA PRO A 22 -41.29 0.21 -32.73
C PRO A 22 -42.15 1.20 -31.94
N ASN A 23 -41.52 2.01 -31.09
CA ASN A 23 -41.96 3.37 -30.71
C ASN A 23 -41.10 3.89 -29.57
N ALA A 24 -39.95 4.46 -29.91
CA ALA A 24 -39.28 5.40 -29.03
C ALA A 24 -38.72 6.53 -29.90
N ALA A 25 -39.39 7.68 -29.85
CA ALA A 25 -38.98 8.89 -30.53
C ALA A 25 -37.54 9.24 -30.13
N PHE A 26 -36.65 9.34 -31.12
CA PHE A 26 -35.28 9.80 -30.93
C PHE A 26 -35.31 11.29 -30.60
N ARG A 27 -35.39 11.63 -29.31
CA ARG A 27 -35.21 13.00 -28.83
C ARG A 27 -33.73 13.36 -28.94
N SER A 28 -33.41 14.23 -29.90
CA SER A 28 -32.14 14.93 -29.96
C SER A 28 -31.95 15.74 -28.68
N LEU A 29 -31.06 15.27 -27.80
CA LEU A 29 -30.59 15.98 -26.60
C LEU A 29 -29.30 16.72 -26.96
N LEU A 30 -29.40 17.67 -27.90
CA LEU A 30 -28.42 18.74 -28.04
C LEU A 30 -28.81 19.85 -27.08
N GLY A 31 -28.07 19.98 -25.98
CA GLY A 31 -28.23 21.10 -25.04
C GLY A 31 -28.40 20.67 -23.58
N ALA A 32 -27.43 19.93 -23.04
CA ALA A 32 -27.15 19.99 -21.61
C ALA A 32 -25.80 20.68 -21.47
N ASP A 33 -25.85 21.87 -20.88
CA ASP A 33 -24.72 22.69 -20.48
C ASP A 33 -23.79 21.87 -19.58
N THR A 34 -22.66 21.38 -20.12
CA THR A 34 -21.69 20.55 -19.40
C THR A 34 -20.68 21.39 -18.60
N SER A 35 -21.00 22.65 -18.32
CA SER A 35 -20.07 23.59 -17.69
C SER A 35 -19.96 23.47 -16.17
N GLU A 36 -20.73 22.59 -15.52
CA GLU A 36 -20.54 22.22 -14.10
C GLU A 36 -19.91 20.82 -13.95
N LEU A 37 -18.75 20.59 -14.58
CA LEU A 37 -17.82 19.59 -14.04
C LEU A 37 -17.24 20.15 -12.75
N SER A 38 -17.90 19.77 -11.66
CA SER A 38 -17.49 19.93 -10.26
C SER A 38 -15.97 19.96 -10.13
N SER A 39 -15.42 21.03 -9.54
CA SER A 39 -14.04 21.00 -9.07
C SER A 39 -13.95 19.93 -7.98
N GLU A 40 -13.51 18.72 -8.33
CA GLU A 40 -13.20 17.69 -7.35
C GLU A 40 -12.17 18.28 -6.39
N LYS A 41 -12.59 18.59 -5.16
CA LYS A 41 -11.66 18.89 -4.07
C LYS A 41 -10.76 17.66 -3.96
N LYS A 42 -9.52 17.79 -4.42
CA LYS A 42 -8.53 16.72 -4.40
C LYS A 42 -8.46 16.18 -2.98
N ALA A 43 -8.98 14.97 -2.77
CA ALA A 43 -9.06 14.36 -1.46
C ALA A 43 -7.65 14.29 -0.85
N LYS A 44 -7.55 14.46 0.48
CA LYS A 44 -6.25 14.35 1.15
C LYS A 44 -5.64 12.97 0.83
N PRO A 45 -4.32 12.90 0.53
CA PRO A 45 -3.63 11.64 0.30
C PRO A 45 -3.88 10.65 1.44
N LYS A 46 -4.12 9.38 1.08
CA LYS A 46 -4.25 8.31 2.07
C LYS A 46 -2.92 8.10 2.79
N ARG A 47 -2.97 7.99 4.10
CA ARG A 47 -1.82 7.89 5.01
C ARG A 47 -1.49 6.42 5.24
N ILE A 48 -0.25 6.02 4.99
CA ILE A 48 0.15 4.61 5.01
C ILE A 48 1.28 4.41 6.03
N ALA A 49 1.14 3.42 6.90
CA ALA A 49 2.24 2.93 7.75
C ALA A 49 2.99 1.81 7.03
N ALA A 50 4.33 1.81 7.09
CA ALA A 50 5.14 0.69 6.62
C ALA A 50 5.71 -0.12 7.79
N ILE A 51 5.33 -1.38 7.90
CA ILE A 51 5.80 -2.33 8.91
C ILE A 51 6.78 -3.29 8.25
N ILE A 52 8.06 -3.15 8.58
CA ILE A 52 9.17 -3.71 7.82
C ILE A 52 10.05 -4.56 8.73
N THR A 53 10.46 -5.74 8.28
CA THR A 53 11.42 -6.56 9.05
C THR A 53 12.86 -6.08 8.90
N GLU A 54 13.28 -5.74 7.67
CA GLU A 54 14.62 -5.23 7.36
C GLU A 54 14.55 -4.31 6.13
N PHE A 55 15.21 -3.15 6.19
CA PHE A 55 15.25 -2.17 5.10
C PHE A 55 16.70 -1.91 4.67
N ARG A 56 17.12 -2.51 3.57
CA ARG A 56 18.45 -2.31 2.95
C ARG A 56 18.38 -2.18 1.44
N GLN A 57 19.50 -1.86 0.80
CA GLN A 57 19.58 -1.83 -0.66
C GLN A 57 19.12 -3.16 -1.27
N ASN A 58 18.31 -3.08 -2.33
CA ASN A 58 17.72 -4.23 -3.04
C ASN A 58 16.84 -5.15 -2.17
N SER A 59 16.41 -4.69 -0.99
CA SER A 59 15.32 -5.32 -0.25
C SER A 59 13.99 -4.95 -0.88
N HIS A 60 12.96 -5.79 -0.73
CA HIS A 60 11.64 -5.42 -1.23
C HIS A 60 11.02 -4.22 -0.49
N ALA A 61 11.43 -4.01 0.75
CA ALA A 61 11.12 -2.77 1.49
C ALA A 61 11.66 -1.54 0.76
N GLU A 62 12.93 -1.55 0.34
CA GLU A 62 13.52 -0.47 -0.46
C GLU A 62 12.83 -0.35 -1.83
N VAL A 63 12.46 -1.46 -2.46
CA VAL A 63 11.73 -1.45 -3.73
C VAL A 63 10.39 -0.76 -3.62
N ILE A 64 9.56 -1.13 -2.64
CA ILE A 64 8.21 -0.58 -2.50
C ILE A 64 8.27 0.83 -1.91
N ILE A 65 8.93 1.01 -0.76
CA ILE A 65 8.96 2.29 -0.04
C ILE A 65 9.74 3.34 -0.84
N GLY A 66 10.79 2.95 -1.56
CA GLY A 66 11.49 3.83 -2.47
C GLY A 66 10.57 4.47 -3.51
N LYS A 67 9.55 3.76 -4.04
CA LYS A 67 8.58 4.37 -4.98
C LYS A 67 7.72 5.45 -4.35
N TYR A 68 7.40 5.32 -3.06
CA TYR A 68 6.66 6.33 -2.32
C TYR A 68 7.49 7.58 -2.01
N LEU A 69 8.80 7.41 -1.78
CA LEU A 69 9.68 8.47 -1.31
C LEU A 69 10.47 9.14 -2.44
N GLU A 70 10.83 8.40 -3.48
CA GLU A 70 11.70 8.84 -4.59
C GLU A 70 10.98 8.87 -5.95
N GLY A 71 9.69 8.52 -5.99
CA GLY A 71 8.91 8.45 -7.22
C GLY A 71 9.11 7.15 -7.98
N TYR A 72 8.30 6.93 -9.02
CA TYR A 72 8.34 5.64 -9.73
C TYR A 72 9.67 5.34 -10.42
N ASN A 73 10.39 6.38 -10.87
CA ASN A 73 11.70 6.27 -11.51
C ASN A 73 12.87 6.41 -10.52
N ARG A 74 12.60 6.69 -9.24
CA ARG A 74 13.61 6.97 -8.20
C ARG A 74 14.52 8.17 -8.47
N ASP A 75 13.99 9.15 -9.20
CA ASP A 75 14.64 10.40 -9.57
C ASP A 75 14.09 11.61 -8.77
N ASN A 76 13.21 11.36 -7.81
CA ASN A 76 12.43 12.34 -7.06
C ASN A 76 11.48 13.17 -7.96
N MET A 77 11.11 12.63 -9.12
CA MET A 77 10.18 13.26 -10.06
C MET A 77 8.83 12.52 -10.09
N GLU A 78 7.76 13.26 -10.41
CA GLU A 78 6.44 12.68 -10.64
C GLU A 78 6.47 11.67 -11.82
N PRO A 79 5.65 10.60 -11.80
CA PRO A 79 4.56 10.40 -10.85
C PRO A 79 4.98 9.69 -9.54
N PHE A 80 4.32 10.06 -8.44
CA PHE A 80 4.33 9.33 -7.18
C PHE A 80 3.03 8.53 -6.97
N PRO A 81 3.01 7.54 -6.06
CA PRO A 81 1.78 7.04 -5.48
C PRO A 81 0.90 8.18 -4.93
N GLN A 82 -0.42 8.05 -5.09
CA GLN A 82 -1.39 9.03 -4.60
C GLN A 82 -1.49 9.02 -3.06
N SER A 83 -1.17 7.91 -2.43
CA SER A 83 -1.01 7.75 -0.97
C SER A 83 0.41 8.09 -0.53
N LYS A 84 0.61 8.31 0.78
CA LYS A 84 1.90 8.71 1.37
C LYS A 84 2.27 7.83 2.54
N ILE A 85 3.55 7.44 2.60
CA ILE A 85 4.12 6.83 3.81
C ILE A 85 4.25 7.92 4.86
N VAL A 86 3.59 7.74 6.01
CA VAL A 86 3.61 8.71 7.11
C VAL A 86 4.38 8.22 8.33
N SER A 87 4.65 6.93 8.40
CA SER A 87 5.38 6.28 9.48
C SER A 87 5.99 4.98 9.02
N MET A 88 7.04 4.57 9.72
CA MET A 88 7.66 3.27 9.55
C MET A 88 7.89 2.59 10.89
N PHE A 89 7.95 1.27 10.86
CA PHE A 89 8.53 0.43 11.90
C PHE A 89 9.55 -0.49 11.21
N THR A 90 10.75 -0.62 11.79
CA THR A 90 11.77 -1.57 11.33
C THR A 90 12.18 -2.48 12.47
N GLU A 91 12.01 -3.80 12.30
CA GLU A 91 12.33 -4.78 13.35
C GLU A 91 13.84 -4.96 13.53
N GLN A 92 14.58 -5.07 12.42
CA GLN A 92 16.02 -5.26 12.41
C GLN A 92 16.70 -4.08 11.71
N VAL A 93 17.86 -3.69 12.24
CA VAL A 93 18.71 -2.61 11.73
C VAL A 93 20.12 -3.18 11.49
N PRO A 94 20.34 -3.88 10.36
CA PRO A 94 21.67 -4.39 10.03
C PRO A 94 22.64 -3.24 9.72
N GLU A 95 23.94 -3.56 9.59
CA GLU A 95 25.00 -2.57 9.30
C GLU A 95 24.72 -1.77 8.01
N ASN A 96 24.10 -2.40 7.01
CA ASN A 96 23.73 -1.78 5.74
C ASN A 96 22.27 -1.26 5.70
N ASP A 97 21.68 -0.94 6.86
CA ASP A 97 20.35 -0.36 6.96
C ASP A 97 20.23 0.97 6.20
N LEU A 98 19.14 1.11 5.45
CA LEU A 98 18.76 2.35 4.79
C LEU A 98 17.66 3.11 5.53
N SER A 99 16.92 2.47 6.44
CA SER A 99 15.75 3.08 7.08
C SER A 99 16.10 4.38 7.81
N ARG A 100 17.19 4.42 8.58
CA ARG A 100 17.56 5.64 9.33
C ARG A 100 17.93 6.81 8.40
N THR A 101 18.63 6.52 7.31
CA THR A 101 19.00 7.53 6.31
C THR A 101 17.77 8.04 5.56
N PHE A 102 16.89 7.15 5.11
CA PHE A 102 15.66 7.51 4.42
C PHE A 102 14.69 8.27 5.33
N SER A 103 14.56 7.86 6.58
CA SER A 103 13.75 8.55 7.59
C SER A 103 14.15 10.02 7.73
N LYS A 104 15.45 10.29 7.85
CA LYS A 104 15.98 11.66 7.92
C LYS A 104 15.79 12.43 6.61
N LYS A 105 16.11 11.81 5.46
CA LYS A 105 16.04 12.43 4.13
C LYS A 105 14.63 12.85 3.75
N TYR A 106 13.63 12.02 4.07
CA TYR A 106 12.24 12.22 3.65
C TYR A 106 11.30 12.67 4.77
N ASN A 107 11.84 12.94 5.96
CA ASN A 107 11.07 13.32 7.15
C ASN A 107 9.92 12.35 7.46
N VAL A 108 10.20 11.04 7.40
CA VAL A 108 9.26 9.98 7.76
C VAL A 108 9.71 9.36 9.08
N PRO A 109 8.96 9.50 10.18
CA PRO A 109 9.35 8.98 11.48
C PRO A 109 9.39 7.44 11.49
N ILE A 110 10.37 6.89 12.20
CA ILE A 110 10.41 5.46 12.53
C ILE A 110 10.10 5.28 14.01
N PHE A 111 9.13 4.43 14.32
CA PHE A 111 8.71 4.14 15.69
C PHE A 111 9.29 2.81 16.20
N ARG A 112 9.29 2.66 17.53
CA ARG A 112 9.79 1.47 18.22
C ARG A 112 8.78 0.34 18.29
N THR A 113 7.49 0.66 18.13
CA THR A 113 6.40 -0.33 18.16
C THR A 113 5.52 -0.19 16.93
N VAL A 114 4.84 -1.28 16.58
CA VAL A 114 3.82 -1.27 15.51
C VAL A 114 2.66 -0.36 15.90
N ALA A 115 2.24 -0.37 17.18
CA ALA A 115 1.19 0.50 17.69
C ALA A 115 1.50 1.98 17.42
N ASP A 116 2.67 2.46 17.84
CA ASP A 116 3.07 3.85 17.63
C ASP A 116 3.20 4.20 16.14
N ALA A 117 3.62 3.26 15.30
CA ALA A 117 3.65 3.49 13.86
C ALA A 117 2.24 3.67 13.26
N LEU A 118 1.25 2.94 13.77
CA LEU A 118 -0.14 3.02 13.32
C LEU A 118 -0.88 4.24 13.89
N THR A 119 -0.55 4.67 15.10
CA THR A 119 -1.19 5.81 15.78
C THR A 119 -0.43 7.11 15.67
N LEU A 120 0.83 7.10 15.21
CA LEU A 120 1.75 8.24 15.29
C LEU A 120 1.91 8.78 16.73
N GLY A 121 1.85 7.89 17.72
CA GLY A 121 1.89 8.21 19.14
C GLY A 121 0.65 8.96 19.65
N GLN A 122 -0.47 8.91 18.92
CA GLN A 122 -1.75 9.47 19.33
C GLN A 122 -2.65 8.41 19.98
N ASP A 123 -3.75 8.86 20.57
CA ASP A 123 -4.77 8.01 21.21
C ASP A 123 -5.83 7.47 20.22
N ASP A 124 -5.56 7.51 18.91
CA ASP A 124 -6.42 6.92 17.86
C ASP A 124 -5.59 6.47 16.64
N MET A 125 -6.18 5.61 15.80
CA MET A 125 -5.64 5.16 14.52
C MET A 125 -5.42 6.36 13.57
N ALA A 126 -4.16 6.63 13.24
CA ALA A 126 -3.75 7.82 12.47
C ALA A 126 -3.39 7.51 11.00
N VAL A 127 -3.58 6.28 10.56
CA VAL A 127 -3.31 5.81 9.19
C VAL A 127 -4.58 5.26 8.52
N ASP A 128 -4.58 5.28 7.19
CA ASP A 128 -5.64 4.76 6.31
C ASP A 128 -5.32 3.36 5.76
N GLY A 129 -4.10 2.85 5.95
CA GLY A 129 -3.67 1.54 5.45
C GLY A 129 -2.27 1.17 5.93
N VAL A 130 -1.92 -0.10 5.78
CA VAL A 130 -0.64 -0.67 6.22
C VAL A 130 0.03 -1.45 5.10
N LEU A 131 1.33 -1.23 4.89
CA LEU A 131 2.19 -2.11 4.11
C LEU A 131 2.99 -2.99 5.07
N LEU A 132 2.73 -4.30 5.06
CA LEU A 132 3.49 -5.30 5.80
C LEU A 132 4.51 -5.96 4.87
N ILE A 133 5.79 -5.70 5.10
CA ILE A 133 6.91 -6.19 4.28
C ILE A 133 7.85 -7.02 5.15
N GLY A 134 7.63 -8.34 5.15
CA GLY A 134 8.36 -9.31 5.98
C GLY A 134 9.16 -10.33 5.19
N GLU A 135 10.13 -9.88 4.36
CA GLU A 135 10.90 -10.72 3.43
C GLU A 135 12.39 -10.88 3.79
N HIS A 136 12.97 -10.02 4.61
CA HIS A 136 14.40 -10.08 4.96
C HIS A 136 14.63 -9.91 6.47
N GLY A 137 15.86 -10.12 6.93
CA GLY A 137 16.24 -10.21 8.34
C GLY A 137 16.91 -11.54 8.68
N GLN A 138 17.46 -11.64 9.88
CA GLN A 138 17.95 -12.89 10.46
C GLN A 138 16.81 -13.58 11.22
N TYR A 139 16.45 -14.78 10.76
CA TYR A 139 15.40 -15.63 11.33
C TYR A 139 15.81 -17.09 11.25
N PRO A 140 15.26 -17.96 12.10
CA PRO A 140 15.53 -19.39 12.05
C PRO A 140 15.14 -20.02 10.72
N MET A 141 15.73 -21.18 10.45
CA MET A 141 15.36 -22.08 9.35
C MET A 141 14.65 -23.29 9.96
N ASN A 142 13.72 -23.90 9.22
CA ASN A 142 13.18 -25.22 9.58
C ASN A 142 13.85 -26.35 8.79
N ASP A 143 13.46 -27.60 9.08
CA ASP A 143 13.98 -28.82 8.44
C ASP A 143 13.67 -28.93 6.93
N LYS A 144 12.94 -27.96 6.36
CA LYS A 144 12.63 -27.86 4.91
C LYS A 144 13.45 -26.76 4.23
N ASP A 145 14.48 -26.26 4.91
CA ASP A 145 15.28 -25.11 4.49
C ASP A 145 14.45 -23.85 4.21
N GLN A 146 13.34 -23.67 4.94
CA GLN A 146 12.53 -22.47 4.83
C GLN A 146 12.89 -21.49 5.94
N LYS A 147 13.19 -20.25 5.55
CA LYS A 147 13.39 -19.16 6.48
C LYS A 147 12.07 -18.73 7.10
N LEU A 148 12.01 -18.71 8.43
CA LEU A 148 10.79 -18.46 9.21
C LEU A 148 10.52 -16.96 9.35
N TYR A 149 10.32 -16.27 8.24
CA TYR A 149 10.02 -14.83 8.28
C TYR A 149 8.73 -14.55 9.07
N PRO A 150 8.67 -13.47 9.87
CA PRO A 150 7.65 -13.28 10.91
C PRO A 150 6.39 -12.55 10.42
N ARG A 151 5.90 -12.82 9.20
CA ARG A 151 4.73 -12.08 8.66
C ARG A 151 3.46 -12.32 9.48
N PHE A 152 3.26 -13.52 9.99
CA PHE A 152 2.12 -13.83 10.87
C PHE A 152 2.21 -13.04 12.17
N GLU A 153 3.38 -13.04 12.80
CA GLU A 153 3.63 -12.36 14.07
C GLU A 153 3.49 -10.84 13.91
N MET A 154 3.97 -10.28 12.80
CA MET A 154 3.77 -8.86 12.46
C MET A 154 2.31 -8.52 12.17
N PHE A 155 1.60 -9.41 11.47
CA PHE A 155 0.18 -9.24 11.21
C PHE A 155 -0.62 -9.28 12.53
N LEU A 156 -0.26 -10.15 13.47
CA LEU A 156 -0.87 -10.16 14.80
C LEU A 156 -0.66 -8.83 15.52
N LYS A 157 0.57 -8.29 15.55
CA LYS A 157 0.86 -6.96 16.12
C LYS A 157 -0.02 -5.87 15.50
N ILE A 158 -0.26 -5.91 14.19
CA ILE A 158 -1.17 -4.97 13.50
C ILE A 158 -2.62 -5.17 13.96
N THR A 159 -3.11 -6.42 13.97
CA THR A 159 -4.50 -6.71 14.36
C THR A 159 -4.79 -6.47 15.83
N ASP A 160 -3.79 -6.55 16.71
CA ASP A 160 -3.93 -6.23 18.13
C ASP A 160 -4.25 -4.74 18.30
N VAL A 161 -3.57 -3.86 17.55
CA VAL A 161 -3.89 -2.43 17.49
C VAL A 161 -5.31 -2.23 16.93
N PHE A 162 -5.72 -3.00 15.92
CA PHE A 162 -7.10 -2.89 15.39
C PHE A 162 -8.16 -3.26 16.43
N ARG A 163 -7.89 -4.26 17.27
CA ARG A 163 -8.78 -4.68 18.37
C ARG A 163 -8.83 -3.61 19.45
N GLU A 164 -7.69 -3.05 19.83
CA GLU A 164 -7.57 -2.00 20.84
C GLU A 164 -8.40 -0.76 20.47
N PHE A 165 -8.20 -0.23 19.25
CA PHE A 165 -8.90 0.96 18.78
C PHE A 165 -10.26 0.67 18.13
N LYS A 166 -10.69 -0.60 18.10
CA LYS A 166 -11.93 -1.07 17.45
C LYS A 166 -12.09 -0.56 16.01
N LYS A 167 -10.99 -0.46 15.28
CA LYS A 167 -10.91 0.11 13.93
C LYS A 167 -9.90 -0.66 13.10
N SER A 168 -10.29 -1.03 11.89
CA SER A 168 -9.43 -1.73 10.94
C SER A 168 -9.18 -0.88 9.70
N VAL A 169 -7.99 -1.01 9.12
CA VAL A 169 -7.64 -0.46 7.81
C VAL A 169 -7.11 -1.57 6.89
N PRO A 170 -7.15 -1.40 5.56
CA PRO A 170 -6.57 -2.38 4.64
C PRO A 170 -5.09 -2.65 4.92
N VAL A 171 -4.70 -3.92 4.88
CA VAL A 171 -3.31 -4.37 5.04
C VAL A 171 -2.86 -5.03 3.75
N PHE A 172 -1.83 -4.49 3.13
CA PHE A 172 -1.08 -5.18 2.08
C PHE A 172 -0.04 -6.08 2.74
N ASN A 173 -0.15 -7.39 2.53
CA ASN A 173 0.85 -8.36 2.98
C ASN A 173 1.74 -8.75 1.80
N ASP A 174 3.02 -8.46 1.91
CA ASP A 174 4.00 -8.83 0.90
C ASP A 174 4.28 -10.35 0.87
N LYS A 175 4.42 -10.89 -0.36
CA LYS A 175 4.63 -12.31 -0.69
C LYS A 175 3.49 -13.22 -0.18
N HIS A 176 3.86 -14.29 0.51
CA HIS A 176 2.95 -15.29 1.08
C HIS A 176 2.47 -14.82 2.46
N LEU A 177 1.32 -15.29 2.93
CA LEU A 177 0.80 -14.93 4.27
C LEU A 177 1.74 -15.39 5.40
N SER A 178 2.14 -16.67 5.38
CA SER A 178 3.14 -17.22 6.32
C SER A 178 3.84 -18.43 5.71
N TRP A 179 4.99 -18.79 6.29
CA TRP A 179 5.67 -20.07 6.03
C TRP A 179 4.86 -21.27 6.57
N SER A 180 4.00 -21.06 7.57
CA SER A 180 3.15 -22.10 8.16
C SER A 180 1.74 -22.03 7.62
N TRP A 181 1.22 -23.13 7.08
CA TRP A 181 -0.18 -23.23 6.64
C TRP A 181 -1.17 -22.89 7.76
N ARG A 182 -0.90 -23.35 8.98
CA ARG A 182 -1.76 -23.08 10.15
C ARG A 182 -1.77 -21.59 10.49
N GLN A 183 -0.64 -20.90 10.37
CA GLN A 183 -0.58 -19.45 10.57
C GLN A 183 -1.26 -18.71 9.42
N ALA A 184 -0.98 -19.08 8.17
CA ALA A 184 -1.58 -18.49 6.99
C ALA A 184 -3.11 -18.60 6.98
N LYS A 185 -3.67 -19.74 7.42
CA LYS A 185 -5.13 -19.93 7.56
C LYS A 185 -5.76 -19.04 8.65
N ARG A 186 -4.98 -18.57 9.62
CA ARG A 186 -5.43 -17.69 10.72
C ARG A 186 -5.31 -16.21 10.39
N MET A 187 -4.57 -15.85 9.34
CA MET A 187 -4.50 -14.49 8.79
C MET A 187 -5.68 -14.26 7.86
#